data_AF-A0A1Q7D7B3-F1
#
_entry.id   AF-A0A1Q7D7B3-F1
#
_cell.length_a   1.000
_cell.length_b   1.000
_cell.length_c   1.000
_cell.angle_alpha   90.00
_cell.angle_beta   90.00
_cell.angle_gamma   90.00
#
_symmetry.space_group_name_H-M   'P 1'
#
loop_
_entity.id
_entity.type
_entity.pdbx_description
1 polymer ?
#
loop_
_entity_poly.entity_id
_entity_poly.type
_entity_poly.pdbx_seq_one_letter_code
_entity_poly.pdbx_strand_id
1 'polypeptide(L)'
;MSGPLTVSSRAEACAALVRRVEDTVGILLFGAMLVVVLTQVLVRFLLYQWLQIAWADEIGRALLVWSSFWGAVLVTRESRHITVDLVYDAVPAPAQLALRILGDVVLAGFLLLVLSMGLPIFLDSLRRPSPATGLPFFIFDGALWISSGLMIVHVAVNAARRWRTRATPTAASASTDPL
;
A
#
# COMPACT_ATOMS: atom_id res chain seq x y z
N MET A 1 34.65 -8.29 -23.70
CA MET A 1 33.28 -8.05 -24.21
C MET A 1 32.30 -8.56 -23.16
N SER A 2 31.95 -7.72 -22.18
CA SER A 2 31.16 -8.09 -20.99
C SER A 2 30.22 -6.94 -20.58
N GLY A 3 29.10 -6.83 -21.27
CA GLY A 3 27.97 -5.94 -20.98
C GLY A 3 26.89 -6.33 -21.97
N PRO A 4 25.63 -6.61 -21.58
CA PRO A 4 24.75 -5.82 -20.71
C PRO A 4 23.88 -6.63 -19.71
N LEU A 5 24.17 -7.91 -19.46
CA LEU A 5 23.26 -8.83 -18.74
C LEU A 5 23.22 -8.68 -17.20
N THR A 6 24.14 -7.91 -16.59
CA THR A 6 24.24 -7.82 -15.11
C THR A 6 23.31 -6.79 -14.50
N VAL A 7 22.98 -5.70 -15.21
CA VAL A 7 22.17 -4.59 -14.66
C VAL A 7 20.69 -4.98 -14.55
N SER A 8 20.15 -5.72 -15.53
CA SER A 8 18.76 -6.22 -15.48
C SER A 8 18.56 -7.21 -14.32
N SER A 9 19.50 -8.15 -14.13
CA SER A 9 19.42 -9.15 -13.06
C SER A 9 19.38 -8.53 -11.66
N ARG A 10 20.15 -7.46 -11.42
CA ARG A 10 20.17 -6.76 -10.13
C ARG A 10 18.88 -5.97 -9.87
N ALA A 11 18.33 -5.35 -10.91
CA ALA A 11 17.08 -4.61 -10.80
C ALA A 11 15.89 -5.55 -10.51
N GLU A 12 15.84 -6.70 -11.19
CA GLU A 12 14.83 -7.73 -10.96
C GLU A 12 14.95 -8.34 -9.56
N ALA A 13 16.16 -8.64 -9.11
CA ALA A 13 16.43 -9.14 -7.76
C ALA A 13 16.02 -8.12 -6.67
N CYS A 14 16.33 -6.84 -6.86
CA CYS A 14 15.94 -5.77 -5.94
C CYS A 14 14.40 -5.65 -5.86
N ALA A 15 13.72 -5.64 -7.00
CA ALA A 15 12.26 -5.57 -7.03
C ALA A 15 11.62 -6.82 -6.39
N ALA A 16 12.21 -8.00 -6.57
CA ALA A 16 11.75 -9.22 -5.91
C ALA A 16 11.97 -9.18 -4.40
N LEU A 17 13.09 -8.63 -3.94
CA LEU A 17 13.37 -8.46 -2.51
C LEU A 17 12.36 -7.51 -1.86
N VAL A 18 12.11 -6.35 -2.47
CA VAL A 18 11.11 -5.38 -1.96
C VAL A 18 9.74 -6.05 -1.83
N ARG A 19 9.30 -6.80 -2.85
CA ARG A 19 8.03 -7.51 -2.80
C ARG A 19 7.97 -8.51 -1.64
N ARG A 20 9.01 -9.32 -1.48
CA ARG A 20 9.09 -10.31 -0.39
C ARG A 20 9.05 -9.65 0.98
N VAL A 21 9.74 -8.53 1.15
CA VAL A 21 9.74 -7.78 2.42
C VAL A 21 8.34 -7.25 2.72
N GLU A 22 7.70 -6.60 1.75
CA GLU A 22 6.32 -6.08 1.91
C GLU A 22 5.32 -7.18 2.26
N ASP A 23 5.38 -8.32 1.56
CA ASP A 23 4.48 -9.45 1.79
C ASP A 23 4.71 -10.07 3.18
N THR A 24 5.98 -10.25 3.57
CA THR A 24 6.34 -10.79 4.90
C THR A 24 5.87 -9.86 6.01
N VAL A 25 6.08 -8.55 5.88
CA VAL A 25 5.62 -7.57 6.87
C VAL A 25 4.09 -7.59 6.96
N GLY A 26 3.39 -7.66 5.84
CA GLY A 26 1.92 -7.75 5.81
C GLY A 26 1.40 -9.00 6.54
N ILE A 27 2.01 -10.16 6.29
CA ILE A 27 1.67 -11.42 6.96
C ILE A 27 1.91 -11.33 8.47
N LEU A 28 3.05 -10.75 8.89
CA LEU A 28 3.37 -10.60 10.30
C LEU A 28 2.41 -9.64 11.02
N LEU A 29 2.10 -8.49 10.42
CA LEU A 29 1.16 -7.51 10.98
C LEU A 29 -0.23 -8.12 11.15
N PHE A 30 -0.76 -8.74 10.09
CA PHE A 30 -2.09 -9.33 10.11
C PHE A 30 -2.16 -10.55 11.04
N GLY A 31 -1.13 -11.41 11.02
CA GLY A 31 -1.03 -12.56 11.91
C GLY A 31 -0.96 -12.14 13.38
N ALA A 32 -0.15 -11.14 13.71
CA ALA A 32 -0.09 -10.59 15.07
C ALA A 32 -1.44 -9.99 15.50
N MET A 33 -2.09 -9.20 14.63
CA MET A 33 -3.42 -8.65 14.88
C MET A 33 -4.42 -9.77 15.21
N LEU A 34 -4.45 -10.82 14.38
CA LEU A 34 -5.35 -11.94 14.54
C LEU A 34 -5.12 -12.64 15.88
N VAL A 35 -3.87 -12.93 16.24
CA VAL A 35 -3.54 -13.58 17.53
C VAL A 35 -3.98 -12.71 18.70
N VAL A 36 -3.72 -11.40 18.67
CA VAL A 36 -4.12 -10.47 19.75
C VAL A 36 -5.64 -10.42 19.89
N VAL A 37 -6.37 -10.22 18.81
CA VAL A 37 -7.84 -10.13 18.83
C VAL A 37 -8.47 -11.46 19.25
N LEU A 38 -7.98 -12.59 18.74
CA LEU A 38 -8.44 -13.91 19.17
C LEU A 38 -8.17 -14.14 20.65
N THR A 39 -6.99 -13.73 21.15
CA THR A 39 -6.68 -13.83 22.58
C THR A 39 -7.66 -12.99 23.40
N GLN A 40 -7.98 -11.76 22.99
CA GLN A 40 -8.99 -10.93 23.67
C GLN A 40 -10.37 -11.58 23.71
N VAL A 41 -10.81 -12.14 22.58
CA VAL A 41 -12.08 -12.85 22.45
C VAL A 41 -12.08 -14.07 23.38
N LEU A 42 -11.05 -14.91 23.34
CA LEU A 42 -10.93 -16.10 24.19
C LEU A 42 -10.89 -15.74 25.68
N VAL A 43 -10.11 -14.73 26.08
CA VAL A 43 -10.08 -14.26 27.48
C VAL A 43 -11.46 -13.78 27.92
N ARG A 44 -12.17 -13.03 27.06
CA ARG A 44 -13.49 -12.51 27.38
C ARG A 44 -14.55 -13.61 27.56
N PHE A 45 -14.47 -14.69 26.77
CA PHE A 45 -15.46 -15.77 26.81
C PHE A 45 -15.09 -16.93 27.76
N LEU A 46 -13.79 -17.23 27.95
CA LEU A 46 -13.33 -18.35 28.79
C LEU A 46 -12.95 -17.93 30.21
N LEU A 47 -12.47 -16.69 30.44
CA LEU A 47 -11.86 -16.28 31.72
C LEU A 47 -12.70 -15.28 32.55
N TYR A 48 -13.95 -15.02 32.16
CA TYR A 48 -14.85 -14.02 32.79
C TYR A 48 -14.29 -12.58 32.83
N GLN A 49 -15.18 -11.60 33.05
CA GLN A 49 -14.94 -10.14 32.94
C GLN A 49 -13.80 -9.53 33.80
N TRP A 50 -13.14 -10.30 34.66
CA TRP A 50 -12.16 -9.79 35.64
C TRP A 50 -10.76 -9.53 35.06
N LEU A 51 -10.45 -10.07 33.88
CA LEU A 51 -9.17 -9.86 33.19
C LEU A 51 -9.38 -9.02 31.91
N GLN A 52 -9.90 -7.80 32.04
CA GLN A 52 -9.86 -6.85 30.92
C GLN A 52 -8.42 -6.40 30.69
N ILE A 53 -7.79 -7.00 29.67
CA ILE A 53 -6.44 -6.69 29.25
C ILE A 53 -6.44 -5.35 28.49
N ALA A 54 -6.42 -4.23 29.23
CA ALA A 54 -6.48 -2.88 28.67
C ALA A 54 -5.41 -2.62 27.59
N TRP A 55 -4.22 -3.18 27.74
CA TRP A 55 -3.15 -3.06 26.76
C TRP A 55 -3.43 -3.82 25.45
N ALA A 56 -4.15 -4.95 25.50
CA ALA A 56 -4.45 -5.74 24.30
C ALA A 56 -5.45 -5.03 23.38
N ASP A 57 -6.33 -4.21 23.95
CA ASP A 57 -7.30 -3.41 23.19
C ASP A 57 -6.61 -2.27 22.42
N GLU A 58 -5.62 -1.65 23.06
CA GLU A 58 -4.78 -0.64 22.44
C GLU A 58 -3.88 -1.25 21.35
N ILE A 59 -3.16 -2.34 21.64
CA ILE A 59 -2.30 -3.01 20.65
C ILE A 59 -3.11 -3.62 19.50
N GLY A 60 -4.27 -4.21 19.78
CA GLY A 60 -5.16 -4.76 18.77
C GLY A 60 -5.63 -3.71 17.77
N ARG A 61 -6.03 -2.52 18.27
CA ARG A 61 -6.34 -1.36 17.40
C ARG A 61 -5.14 -0.89 16.60
N ALA A 62 -3.95 -0.84 17.21
CA ALA A 62 -2.72 -0.48 16.51
C ALA A 62 -2.48 -1.42 15.32
N LEU A 63 -2.47 -2.72 15.58
CA LEU A 63 -2.19 -3.74 14.57
C LEU A 63 -3.25 -3.77 13.48
N LEU A 64 -4.52 -3.49 13.81
CA LEU A 64 -5.59 -3.35 12.83
C LEU A 64 -5.34 -2.18 11.88
N VAL A 65 -4.98 -1.01 12.41
CA VAL A 65 -4.65 0.18 11.62
C VAL A 65 -3.45 -0.11 10.72
N TRP A 66 -2.37 -0.65 11.29
CA TRP A 66 -1.17 -1.05 10.55
C TRP A 66 -1.48 -2.04 9.43
N SER A 67 -2.23 -3.10 9.72
CA SER A 67 -2.60 -4.13 8.73
C SER A 67 -3.47 -3.56 7.60
N SER A 68 -4.41 -2.67 7.93
CA SER A 68 -5.29 -2.04 6.93
C SER A 68 -4.52 -1.17 5.95
N PHE A 69 -3.63 -0.32 6.46
CA PHE A 69 -2.78 0.53 5.62
C PHE A 69 -1.75 -0.27 4.83
N TRP A 70 -1.17 -1.32 5.43
CA TRP A 70 -0.25 -2.20 4.70
C TRP A 70 -0.95 -3.00 3.59
N GLY A 71 -2.20 -3.41 3.82
CA GLY A 71 -3.05 -3.98 2.78
C GLY A 71 -3.26 -3.02 1.60
N ALA A 72 -3.48 -1.72 1.88
CA ALA A 72 -3.59 -0.70 0.84
C ALA A 72 -2.29 -0.53 0.03
N VAL A 73 -1.12 -0.64 0.66
CA VAL A 73 0.18 -0.68 -0.04
C VAL A 73 0.23 -1.84 -1.03
N LEU A 74 -0.09 -3.06 -0.58
CA LEU A 74 -0.04 -4.28 -1.39
C LEU A 74 -0.98 -4.20 -2.61
N VAL A 75 -2.20 -3.69 -2.43
CA VAL A 75 -3.17 -3.49 -3.52
C VAL A 75 -2.67 -2.45 -4.52
N THR A 76 -2.10 -1.35 -4.04
CA THR A 76 -1.58 -0.25 -4.87
C THR A 76 -0.39 -0.69 -5.71
N ARG A 77 0.51 -1.50 -5.13
CA ARG A 77 1.65 -2.10 -5.84
C ARG A 77 1.23 -2.88 -7.06
N GLU A 78 0.16 -3.66 -6.94
CA GLU A 78 -0.35 -4.51 -8.02
C GLU A 78 -1.23 -3.75 -9.02
N SER A 79 -1.37 -2.43 -8.87
CA SER A 79 -2.31 -1.61 -9.65
C SER A 79 -3.74 -2.15 -9.64
N ARG A 80 -4.12 -2.92 -8.60
CA ARG A 80 -5.45 -3.48 -8.41
C ARG A 80 -6.37 -2.48 -7.70
N HIS A 81 -6.32 -1.21 -8.09
CA HIS A 81 -7.39 -0.29 -7.72
C HIS A 81 -8.69 -0.88 -8.24
N ILE A 82 -9.69 -1.00 -7.36
CA ILE A 82 -10.96 -1.70 -7.64
C ILE A 82 -11.50 -1.16 -8.96
N THR A 83 -11.28 -1.94 -10.01
CA THR A 83 -11.73 -1.62 -11.35
C THR A 83 -13.02 -2.40 -11.48
N VAL A 84 -14.11 -1.71 -11.81
CA VAL A 84 -15.33 -2.43 -12.17
C VAL A 84 -15.04 -3.05 -13.53
N ASP A 85 -14.54 -4.29 -13.52
CA ASP A 85 -14.02 -4.97 -14.71
C ASP A 85 -15.05 -4.96 -15.86
N LEU A 86 -16.34 -5.08 -15.54
CA LEU A 86 -17.44 -4.94 -16.51
C LEU A 86 -17.46 -3.61 -17.27
N VAL A 87 -17.23 -2.48 -16.58
CA VAL A 87 -17.25 -1.15 -17.19
C VAL A 87 -15.93 -0.85 -17.87
N TYR A 88 -14.82 -1.34 -17.30
CA TYR A 88 -13.48 -1.16 -17.83
C TYR A 88 -13.25 -1.91 -19.12
N ASP A 89 -13.69 -3.17 -19.20
CA ASP A 89 -13.54 -4.01 -20.40
C ASP A 89 -14.50 -3.60 -21.52
N ALA A 90 -15.58 -2.87 -21.19
CA ALA A 90 -16.54 -2.35 -22.16
C ALA A 90 -16.10 -1.06 -22.88
N VAL A 91 -15.07 -0.35 -22.39
CA VAL A 91 -14.59 0.91 -22.98
C VAL A 91 -13.33 0.72 -23.85
N PRO A 92 -13.14 1.53 -24.90
CA PRO A 92 -11.99 1.41 -25.79
C PRO A 92 -10.66 1.70 -25.06
N ALA A 93 -9.56 1.10 -25.53
CA ALA A 93 -8.22 1.20 -24.95
C ALA A 93 -7.76 2.61 -24.51
N PRO A 94 -7.99 3.71 -25.26
CA PRO A 94 -7.63 5.05 -24.79
C PRO A 94 -8.45 5.52 -23.58
N ALA A 95 -9.72 5.12 -23.47
CA ALA A 95 -10.57 5.46 -22.34
C ALA A 95 -10.18 4.67 -21.08
N GLN A 96 -9.90 3.37 -21.21
CA GLN A 96 -9.34 2.54 -20.13
C GLN A 96 -8.10 3.17 -19.50
N LEU A 97 -7.24 3.72 -20.35
CA LEU A 97 -6.01 4.35 -19.96
C LEU A 97 -6.22 5.70 -19.26
N ALA A 98 -7.20 6.48 -19.71
CA ALA A 98 -7.62 7.71 -19.04
C ALA A 98 -8.20 7.43 -17.64
N LEU A 99 -9.08 6.42 -17.50
CA LEU A 99 -9.62 6.00 -16.20
C LEU A 99 -8.51 5.60 -15.22
N ARG A 100 -7.52 4.85 -15.71
CA ARG A 100 -6.36 4.44 -14.89
C ARG A 100 -5.48 5.61 -14.45
N ILE A 101 -5.24 6.59 -15.32
CA ILE A 101 -4.49 7.80 -14.93
C ILE A 101 -5.30 8.61 -13.91
N LEU A 102 -6.60 8.78 -14.15
CA LEU A 102 -7.48 9.50 -13.24
C LEU A 102 -7.46 8.85 -11.84
N GLY A 103 -7.56 7.53 -11.76
CA GLY A 103 -7.46 6.79 -10.50
C GLY A 103 -6.13 7.03 -9.78
N ASP A 104 -5.01 6.94 -10.49
CA ASP A 104 -3.68 7.21 -9.92
C ASP A 104 -3.57 8.66 -9.39
N VAL A 105 -4.09 9.64 -10.15
CA VAL A 105 -4.07 11.07 -9.76
C VAL A 105 -4.96 11.33 -8.55
N VAL A 106 -6.16 10.76 -8.52
CA VAL A 106 -7.08 10.89 -7.38
C VAL A 106 -6.48 10.26 -6.13
N LEU A 107 -5.87 9.08 -6.25
CA LEU A 107 -5.19 8.44 -5.12
C LEU A 107 -3.99 9.26 -4.64
N ALA A 108 -3.13 9.72 -5.54
CA ALA A 108 -1.99 10.55 -5.18
C ALA A 108 -2.43 11.86 -4.50
N GLY A 109 -3.46 12.52 -5.02
CA GLY A 109 -4.05 13.71 -4.43
C GLY A 109 -4.63 13.44 -3.03
N PHE A 110 -5.36 12.34 -2.87
CA PHE A 110 -5.88 11.92 -1.58
C PHE A 110 -4.75 11.66 -0.57
N LEU A 111 -3.70 10.93 -0.95
CA LEU A 111 -2.56 10.66 -0.08
C LEU A 111 -1.83 11.95 0.34
N LEU A 112 -1.64 12.89 -0.59
CA LEU A 112 -1.05 14.20 -0.27
C LEU A 112 -1.92 15.02 0.68
N LEU A 113 -3.24 15.00 0.49
CA LEU A 113 -4.17 15.68 1.39
C LEU A 113 -4.09 15.09 2.80
N VAL A 114 -4.10 13.76 2.91
CA VAL A 114 -4.00 13.05 4.18
C VAL A 114 -2.67 13.33 4.88
N LEU A 115 -1.55 13.37 4.15
CA LEU A 115 -0.24 13.73 4.71
C LEU A 115 -0.21 15.18 5.18
N SER A 116 -0.74 16.12 4.40
CA SER A 116 -0.72 17.54 4.77
C SER A 116 -1.61 17.86 5.97
N MET A 117 -2.83 17.31 6.02
CA MET A 117 -3.76 17.50 7.13
C MET A 117 -3.36 16.68 8.36
N GLY A 118 -2.72 15.53 8.17
CA GLY A 118 -2.24 14.67 9.25
C GLY A 118 -0.96 15.16 9.92
N LEU A 119 -0.16 16.02 9.27
CA LEU A 119 1.11 16.51 9.81
C LEU A 119 1.01 17.19 11.18
N PRO A 120 0.11 18.18 11.39
CA PRO A 120 -0.01 18.80 12.71
C PRO A 120 -0.47 17.81 13.78
N ILE A 121 -1.40 16.91 13.44
CA ILE A 121 -1.91 15.88 14.36
C ILE A 121 -0.78 14.95 14.79
N PHE A 122 0.03 14.49 13.83
CA PHE A 122 1.17 13.62 14.08
C PHE A 122 2.25 14.28 14.94
N LEU A 123 2.54 15.57 14.70
CA LEU A 123 3.51 16.33 15.49
C LEU A 123 3.03 16.51 16.94
N ASP A 124 1.73 16.67 17.16
CA ASP A 124 1.13 16.70 18.49
C ASP A 124 1.16 15.30 19.16
N SER A 125 0.93 14.24 18.39
CA SER A 125 1.00 12.85 18.84
C SER A 125 2.39 12.42 19.31
N LEU A 126 3.47 13.02 18.79
CA LEU A 126 4.83 12.79 19.28
C LEU A 126 5.04 13.22 20.74
N ARG A 127 4.19 14.13 21.24
CA ARG A 127 4.29 14.70 22.60
C ARG A 127 3.29 14.08 23.58
N ARG A 128 2.43 13.16 23.13
CA ARG A 128 1.39 12.52 23.94
C ARG A 128 1.67 11.03 24.13
N PRO A 129 1.97 10.57 25.37
CA PRO A 129 2.03 9.15 25.66
C PRO A 129 0.62 8.53 25.69
N SER A 130 0.52 7.27 25.28
CA SER A 130 -0.73 6.53 25.25
C SER A 130 -1.23 6.18 26.68
N PRO A 131 -2.53 6.28 27.00
CA PRO A 131 -3.04 6.16 28.37
C PRO A 131 -2.83 4.78 29.02
N ALA A 132 -2.80 3.69 28.25
CA ALA A 132 -2.79 2.33 28.81
C ALA A 132 -1.41 1.66 28.77
N THR A 133 -0.63 1.84 27.70
CA THR A 133 0.71 1.23 27.55
C THR A 133 1.87 2.18 27.79
N GLY A 134 1.62 3.49 27.89
CA GLY A 134 2.66 4.52 27.98
C GLY A 134 3.53 4.64 26.71
N LEU A 135 3.19 3.92 25.63
CA LEU A 135 3.91 3.99 24.36
C LEU A 135 3.63 5.33 23.67
N PRO A 136 4.59 5.87 22.89
CA PRO A 136 4.35 7.07 22.11
C PRO A 136 3.23 6.82 21.07
N PHE A 137 2.24 7.72 20.98
CA PHE A 137 1.16 7.62 19.99
C PHE A 137 1.66 7.59 18.53
N PHE A 138 2.91 8.04 18.32
CA PHE A 138 3.65 7.91 17.07
C PHE A 138 3.65 6.50 16.47
N ILE A 139 3.62 5.43 17.27
CA ILE A 139 3.57 4.07 16.74
C ILE A 139 2.26 3.81 15.98
N PHE A 140 1.16 4.45 16.39
CA PHE A 140 -0.15 4.31 15.76
C PHE A 140 -0.25 5.19 14.52
N ASP A 141 0.13 6.46 14.66
CA ASP A 141 0.05 7.41 13.55
C ASP A 141 1.10 7.14 12.47
N GLY A 142 2.26 6.57 12.84
CA GLY A 142 3.35 6.21 11.92
C GLY A 142 2.93 5.23 10.82
N ALA A 143 1.92 4.38 11.07
CA ALA A 143 1.34 3.49 10.07
C ALA A 143 0.87 4.26 8.84
N LEU A 144 0.22 5.41 9.07
CA LEU A 144 -0.31 6.27 8.03
C LEU A 144 0.81 6.85 7.17
N TRP A 145 1.86 7.38 7.81
CA TRP A 145 2.99 8.02 7.13
C TRP A 145 3.80 7.05 6.29
N ILE A 146 4.18 5.91 6.89
CA ILE A 146 4.99 4.90 6.23
C ILE A 146 4.24 4.31 5.04
N SER A 147 2.96 3.95 5.24
CA SER A 147 2.16 3.34 4.19
C SER A 147 1.82 4.33 3.07
N SER A 148 1.48 5.58 3.41
CA SER A 148 1.21 6.62 2.40
C SER A 148 2.44 6.94 1.56
N GLY A 149 3.63 7.05 2.19
CA GLY A 149 4.88 7.24 1.47
C GLY A 149 5.18 6.09 0.50
N LEU A 150 4.99 4.86 0.96
CA LEU A 150 5.21 3.66 0.13
C LEU A 150 4.18 3.56 -1.01
N MET A 151 2.91 3.92 -0.77
CA MET A 151 1.88 3.99 -1.81
C MET A 151 2.21 5.05 -2.88
N ILE A 152 2.69 6.23 -2.49
CA ILE A 152 3.14 7.27 -3.44
C ILE A 152 4.26 6.74 -4.33
N VAL A 153 5.24 6.01 -3.75
CA VAL A 153 6.30 5.37 -4.53
C VAL A 153 5.73 4.37 -5.52
N HIS A 154 4.81 3.49 -5.09
CA HIS A 154 4.17 2.53 -6.00
C HIS A 154 3.38 3.20 -7.12
N VAL A 155 2.61 4.25 -6.82
CA VAL A 155 1.90 5.04 -7.82
C VAL A 155 2.87 5.67 -8.82
N ALA A 156 3.95 6.28 -8.34
CA ALA A 156 4.97 6.89 -9.21
C ALA A 156 5.66 5.86 -10.13
N VAL A 157 6.01 4.68 -9.58
CA VAL A 157 6.61 3.59 -10.36
C VAL A 157 5.61 3.02 -11.36
N ASN A 158 4.34 2.87 -10.99
CA ASN A 158 3.26 2.43 -11.88
C ASN A 158 3.05 3.44 -13.03
N ALA A 159 3.01 4.73 -12.73
CA ALA A 159 2.91 5.79 -13.73
C ALA A 159 4.12 5.79 -14.69
N ALA A 160 5.34 5.67 -14.16
CA ALA A 160 6.56 5.62 -14.96
C ALA A 160 6.61 4.39 -15.89
N ARG A 161 6.18 3.22 -15.41
CA ARG A 161 6.04 2.01 -16.25
C ARG A 161 5.08 2.24 -17.41
N ARG A 162 3.92 2.86 -17.14
CA ARG A 162 2.90 3.15 -18.17
C ARG A 162 3.41 4.09 -19.26
N TRP A 163 4.18 5.12 -18.90
CA TRP A 163 4.77 6.04 -19.88
C TRP A 163 5.82 5.35 -20.76
N ARG A 164 6.62 4.45 -20.20
CA ARG A 164 7.61 3.68 -20.97
C ARG A 164 6.95 2.74 -21.99
N THR A 165 5.84 2.09 -21.65
CA THR A 165 5.10 1.24 -22.61
C THR A 165 4.44 2.02 -23.75
N ARG A 166 4.12 3.30 -23.56
CA ARG A 166 3.62 4.16 -24.66
C ARG A 166 4.71 4.69 -25.58
N ALA A 167 5.96 4.71 -25.12
CA ALA A 167 7.12 5.23 -25.86
C ALA A 167 7.71 4.22 -26.86
N THR A 168 7.08 3.04 -27.01
CA THR A 168 7.33 2.12 -28.14
C THR A 168 6.24 2.20 -29.23
N PRO A 169 5.88 3.38 -29.79
CA PRO A 169 5.21 3.42 -31.08
C PRO A 169 6.31 3.40 -32.14
N THR A 170 6.63 2.25 -32.70
CA THR A 170 7.49 2.24 -33.89
C THR A 170 7.09 1.12 -34.85
N ALA A 171 6.57 1.58 -36.00
CA ALA A 171 6.87 1.03 -37.32
C ALA A 171 6.26 -0.32 -37.73
N ALA A 172 4.94 -0.48 -37.66
CA ALA A 172 4.26 -1.59 -38.35
C ALA A 172 3.03 -1.21 -39.20
N SER A 173 2.60 0.05 -39.24
CA SER A 173 1.48 0.49 -40.10
C SER A 173 1.90 1.41 -41.25
N ALA A 174 3.19 1.41 -41.62
CA ALA A 174 3.73 2.28 -42.68
C ALA A 174 4.38 1.52 -43.85
N SER A 175 4.05 0.25 -44.05
CA SER A 175 4.42 -0.46 -45.28
C SER A 175 3.22 -1.21 -45.86
N THR A 176 2.76 -0.69 -47.00
CA THR A 176 2.10 -1.39 -48.11
C THR A 176 0.68 -1.92 -47.90
N ASP A 177 -0.32 -1.06 -48.11
CA ASP A 177 -1.06 -1.11 -49.38
C ASP A 177 -0.36 -0.13 -50.33
N PRO A 178 0.08 -0.56 -51.52
CA PRO A 178 -0.87 -0.64 -52.63
C PRO A 178 -0.67 -1.86 -53.53
N LEU A 179 -1.76 -2.59 -53.80
CA LEU A 179 -2.34 -2.94 -55.11
C LEU A 179 -3.35 -4.08 -54.95
#